data_AF-A0A6A0H739-F1
#
_entry.id   AF-A0A6A0H739-F1
#
_cell.length_a   1.000
_cell.length_b   1.000
_cell.length_c   1.000
_cell.angle_alpha   90.00
_cell.angle_beta   90.00
_cell.angle_gamma   90.00
#
_symmetry.space_group_name_H-M   'P 1'
#
loop_
_entity.id
_entity.type
_entity.pdbx_description
1 polymer ?
#
loop_
_entity_poly.entity_id
_entity_poly.type
_entity_poly.pdbx_seq_one_letter_code
_entity_poly.pdbx_strand_id
1 'polypeptide(L)'
;MVFSEARVWLSVGGQQYLGGPLVFSEARVWLSVGGQQYLGGPHVYRYMPDPVSEYARNVSVALRGAVAKYVKLQLFFADKWILVSEVYFNSSEAMVISELL
;
A
#
# COMPACT_ATOMS: atom_id res chain seq x y z
N MET A 1 -10.81 9.41 8.57
CA MET A 1 -10.62 7.99 8.96
C MET A 1 -9.27 7.87 9.66
N VAL A 2 -9.12 6.92 10.57
CA VAL A 2 -7.85 6.56 11.19
C VAL A 2 -7.35 5.30 10.50
N PHE A 3 -6.26 5.37 9.75
CA PHE A 3 -5.74 4.23 8.99
C PHE A 3 -4.68 3.48 9.79
N SER A 4 -4.87 2.17 9.99
CA SER A 4 -3.93 1.31 10.70
C SER A 4 -2.97 0.59 9.74
N GLU A 5 -3.48 0.16 8.59
CA GLU A 5 -2.75 -0.69 7.64
C GLU A 5 -3.26 -0.52 6.21
N ALA A 6 -2.35 -0.55 5.24
CA ALA A 6 -2.67 -0.77 3.83
C ALA A 6 -2.16 -2.15 3.42
N ARG A 7 -3.01 -3.00 2.85
CA ARG A 7 -2.57 -4.27 2.27
C ARG A 7 -2.78 -4.26 0.77
N VAL A 8 -1.77 -4.73 0.06
CA VAL A 8 -1.73 -4.83 -1.40
C VAL A 8 -1.57 -6.31 -1.74
N TRP A 9 -2.59 -6.88 -2.36
CA TRP A 9 -2.52 -8.23 -2.91
C TRP A 9 -2.02 -8.15 -4.35
N LEU A 10 -0.98 -8.92 -4.60
CA LEU A 10 -0.41 -9.11 -5.92
C LEU A 10 -0.88 -10.45 -6.43
N SER A 11 -1.73 -10.44 -7.45
CA SER A 11 -2.17 -11.69 -8.10
C SER A 11 -1.20 -12.07 -9.20
N VAL A 12 -0.85 -13.35 -9.21
CA VAL A 12 -0.33 -14.02 -10.39
C VAL A 12 -1.53 -14.73 -10.98
N GLY A 13 -2.09 -14.18 -12.08
CA GLY A 13 -3.13 -14.87 -12.82
C GLY A 13 -2.63 -16.25 -13.21
N GLY A 14 -3.46 -17.29 -13.03
CA GLY A 14 -3.10 -18.72 -13.07
C GLY A 14 -2.54 -19.28 -14.39
N GLN A 15 -1.46 -18.70 -14.90
CA GLN A 15 -0.64 -19.24 -15.96
C GLN A 15 0.82 -18.90 -15.64
N GLN A 16 1.63 -19.95 -15.52
CA GLN A 16 3.09 -19.89 -15.54
C GLN A 16 3.54 -19.23 -16.85
N TYR A 17 3.73 -17.92 -16.92
CA TYR A 17 4.47 -17.33 -18.03
C TYR A 17 5.30 -16.12 -17.58
N LEU A 18 6.57 -16.17 -18.00
CA LEU A 18 7.51 -15.06 -18.15
C LEU A 18 8.41 -14.70 -16.96
N GLY A 19 9.02 -15.70 -16.30
CA GLY A 19 10.40 -15.65 -15.79
C GLY A 19 10.94 -14.36 -15.14
N GLY A 20 10.11 -13.60 -14.44
CA GLY A 20 10.47 -12.29 -13.88
C GLY A 20 9.61 -11.94 -12.67
N PRO A 21 10.16 -11.17 -11.70
CA PRO A 21 9.45 -10.83 -10.47
C PRO A 21 8.21 -9.97 -10.76
N LEU A 22 7.05 -10.45 -10.34
CA LEU A 22 5.73 -9.81 -10.51
C LEU A 22 5.40 -8.80 -9.39
N VAL A 23 6.39 -8.48 -8.55
CA VAL A 23 6.25 -7.68 -7.32
C VAL A 23 6.97 -6.34 -7.47
N PHE A 24 6.39 -5.27 -6.93
CA PHE A 24 7.04 -3.95 -6.87
C PHE A 24 8.30 -3.98 -5.97
N SER A 25 9.30 -3.14 -6.24
CA SER A 25 10.51 -3.04 -5.42
C SER A 25 10.27 -2.25 -4.14
N GLU A 26 9.38 -1.27 -4.20
CA GLU A 26 9.03 -0.41 -3.07
C GLU A 26 7.56 0.01 -3.16
N ALA A 27 6.88 0.05 -2.02
CA ALA A 27 5.59 0.70 -1.85
C ALA A 27 5.73 1.88 -0.91
N ARG A 28 5.20 3.03 -1.32
CA ARG A 28 5.06 4.23 -0.49
C ARG A 28 3.60 4.56 -0.30
N VAL A 29 3.18 4.67 0.95
CA VAL A 29 1.84 5.15 1.30
C VAL A 29 1.95 6.54 1.89
N TRP A 30 1.35 7.51 1.23
CA TRP A 30 1.23 8.86 1.72
C TRP A 30 -0.19 9.14 2.18
N LEU A 31 -0.31 9.92 3.24
CA LEU A 31 -1.56 10.25 3.88
C LEU A 31 -1.78 11.76 3.85
N SER A 32 -3.03 12.18 3.66
CA SER A 32 -3.42 13.58 3.69
C SER A 32 -4.83 13.77 4.23
N VAL A 33 -5.05 14.85 4.98
CA VAL A 33 -6.38 15.27 5.42
C VAL A 33 -7.07 16.12 4.34
N GLY A 34 -6.32 17.01 3.68
CA GLY A 34 -6.85 17.96 2.68
C GLY A 34 -6.64 17.58 1.22
N GLY A 35 -5.90 16.52 0.92
CA GLY A 35 -5.65 15.99 -0.43
C GLY A 35 -4.61 16.75 -1.26
N GLN A 36 -4.28 18.00 -0.91
CA GLN A 36 -3.29 18.83 -1.61
C GLN A 36 -1.86 18.61 -1.10
N GLN A 37 -1.69 18.45 0.21
CA GLN A 37 -0.39 18.30 0.86
C GLN A 37 -0.30 16.95 1.57
N TYR A 38 0.81 16.25 1.36
CA TYR A 38 1.10 14.96 1.98
C TYR A 38 2.32 15.13 2.89
N LEU A 39 2.07 15.61 4.10
CA LEU A 39 3.09 15.97 5.08
C LEU A 39 3.55 14.74 5.88
N GLY A 40 4.75 14.79 6.47
CA GLY A 40 5.26 13.74 7.37
C GLY A 40 5.99 12.58 6.69
N GLY A 41 6.11 12.60 5.37
CA GLY A 41 6.78 11.55 4.59
C GLY A 41 5.93 10.29 4.41
N PRO A 42 6.35 9.36 3.54
CA PRO A 42 5.60 8.15 3.27
C PRO A 42 5.89 7.05 4.29
N HIS A 43 4.90 6.20 4.50
CA HIS A 43 5.13 4.86 5.04
C HIS A 43 5.74 4.00 3.93
N VAL A 44 6.99 3.58 4.11
CA VAL A 44 7.76 2.86 3.08
C VAL A 44 7.84 1.38 3.43
N TYR A 45 7.51 0.54 2.46
CA TYR A 45 7.84 -0.88 2.45
C TYR A 45 8.78 -1.17 1.30
N ARG A 46 9.88 -1.88 1.56
CA ARG A 46 10.81 -2.35 0.54
C ARG A 46 10.72 -3.85 0.43
N TYR A 47 10.47 -4.32 -0.77
CA TYR A 47 10.52 -5.74 -1.06
C TYR A 47 11.96 -6.13 -1.37
N MET A 48 12.48 -7.13 -0.66
CA MET A 48 13.71 -7.80 -1.07
C MET A 48 13.29 -8.97 -1.98
N PRO A 49 13.66 -8.95 -3.28
CA PRO A 49 13.28 -10.02 -4.18
C PRO A 49 13.93 -11.33 -3.74
N ASP A 50 13.11 -12.34 -3.52
CA ASP A 50 13.54 -13.74 -3.56
C ASP A 50 13.32 -14.25 -5.00
N PRO A 51 14.40 -14.47 -5.78
CA PRO A 51 14.30 -14.83 -7.19
C PRO A 51 13.65 -16.19 -7.46
N VAL A 52 13.39 -17.00 -6.43
CA VAL A 52 12.81 -18.35 -6.56
C VAL A 52 11.28 -18.35 -6.42
N SER A 53 10.67 -17.25 -5.97
CA SER A 53 9.25 -17.24 -5.62
C SER A 53 8.35 -16.77 -6.77
N GLU A 54 7.65 -17.71 -7.40
CA GLU A 54 6.67 -17.47 -8.49
C GLU A 54 5.23 -17.20 -8.00
N TYR A 55 5.00 -17.16 -6.68
CA TYR A 55 3.65 -17.05 -6.12
C TYR A 55 3.22 -15.60 -5.86
N ALA A 56 1.90 -15.38 -5.91
CA ALA A 56 1.23 -14.20 -5.38
C ALA A 56 1.69 -13.87 -3.95
N ARG A 57 1.78 -12.57 -3.64
CA ARG A 57 2.21 -12.07 -2.33
C ARG A 57 1.24 -11.04 -1.80
N ASN A 58 0.95 -11.13 -0.51
CA ASN A 58 0.27 -10.08 0.24
C ASN A 58 1.35 -9.20 0.88
N VAL A 59 1.36 -7.91 0.52
CA VAL A 59 2.24 -6.92 1.13
C VAL A 59 1.44 -6.03 2.05
N SER A 60 1.87 -5.93 3.30
CA SER A 60 1.23 -5.11 4.33
C SER A 60 2.13 -3.94 4.72
N VAL A 61 1.60 -2.72 4.64
CA VAL A 61 2.27 -1.48 5.04
C VAL A 61 1.57 -0.92 6.27
N ALA A 62 2.29 -0.88 7.39
CA ALA A 62 1.76 -0.32 8.64
C ALA A 62 1.64 1.21 8.57
N LEU A 63 0.43 1.71 8.78
CA LEU A 63 0.07 3.14 8.75
C LEU A 63 0.00 3.77 10.15
N ARG A 64 0.22 2.97 11.19
CA ARG A 64 0.42 3.41 12.59
C ARG A 64 -0.72 4.27 13.16
N GLY A 65 -1.95 4.04 12.72
CA GLY A 65 -3.12 4.77 13.22
C GLY A 65 -3.14 6.24 12.78
N ALA A 66 -2.53 6.56 11.63
CA ALA A 66 -2.49 7.93 11.14
C ALA A 66 -3.88 8.39 10.63
N VAL A 67 -4.25 9.62 10.97
CA VAL A 67 -5.52 10.23 10.55
C VAL A 67 -5.39 10.76 9.12
N ALA A 68 -6.28 10.33 8.23
CA ALA A 68 -6.30 10.83 6.86
C ALA A 68 -7.71 10.76 6.24
N LYS A 69 -7.88 11.48 5.14
CA LYS A 69 -9.03 11.38 4.23
C LYS A 69 -8.61 10.91 2.84
N TYR A 70 -7.39 11.22 2.43
CA TYR A 70 -6.82 10.87 1.14
C TYR A 70 -5.58 10.01 1.34
N VAL A 71 -5.48 8.96 0.52
CA VAL A 71 -4.34 8.06 0.47
C VAL A 71 -3.74 8.11 -0.93
N LYS A 72 -2.42 8.24 -1.01
CA LYS A 72 -1.67 8.10 -2.26
C LYS A 72 -0.72 6.92 -2.12
N LEU A 73 -1.02 5.86 -2.87
CA LEU A 73 -0.17 4.67 -2.99
C LEU A 73 0.75 4.85 -4.20
N GLN A 74 2.06 4.71 -4.01
CA GLN A 74 3.05 4.67 -5.08
C GLN A 74 3.74 3.31 -5.05
N LEU A 75 3.68 2.59 -6.16
CA LEU A 75 4.37 1.32 -6.35
C LEU A 75 5.51 1.53 -7.34
N PHE A 76 6.73 1.16 -6.95
CA PHE A 76 7.92 1.28 -7.77
C PHE A 76 8.21 -0.04 -8.46
N PHE A 77 8.43 0.01 -9.76
CA PHE A 77 8.70 -1.18 -10.56
C PHE A 77 10.00 -1.87 -10.09
N ALA A 78 9.96 -3.20 -9.98
CA ALA A 78 11.17 -4.03 -9.90
C ALA A 78 11.51 -4.63 -11.28
N ASP A 79 10.54 -4.70 -12.19
CA ASP A 79 10.64 -5.22 -13.55
C ASP A 79 9.66 -4.46 -14.48
N LYS A 80 9.37 -4.96 -15.67
CA LYS A 80 8.54 -4.32 -16.70
C LYS A 80 7.08 -4.12 -16.27
N TRP A 81 6.56 -5.00 -15.41
CA TRP A 81 5.14 -5.01 -15.04
C TRP A 81 4.97 -5.15 -13.53
N ILE A 82 3.93 -4.51 -13.00
CA ILE A 82 3.40 -4.77 -11.67
C ILE A 82 1.98 -5.27 -11.87
N LEU A 83 1.66 -6.44 -11.33
CA LEU A 83 0.29 -6.94 -11.30
C LEU A 83 -0.28 -6.75 -9.90
N VAL A 84 -1.37 -5.99 -9.81
CA VAL A 84 -2.12 -5.76 -8.56
C VAL A 84 -3.52 -6.30 -8.76
N SER A 85 -3.97 -7.19 -7.88
CA SER A 85 -5.37 -7.64 -7.88
C SER A 85 -6.24 -6.80 -6.98
N GLU A 86 -5.74 -6.46 -5.80
CA GLU A 86 -6.54 -5.79 -4.77
C GLU A 86 -5.66 -4.88 -3.92
N VAL A 87 -6.23 -3.75 -3.53
CA VAL A 87 -5.71 -2.88 -2.49
C VAL A 87 -6.82 -2.66 -1.48
N TYR A 88 -6.53 -2.90 -0.21
CA TYR A 88 -7.47 -2.63 0.87
C TYR A 88 -6.81 -1.87 2.01
N PHE A 89 -7.63 -1.13 2.76
CA PHE A 89 -7.21 -0.33 3.89
C PHE A 89 -7.98 -0.74 5.14
N ASN A 90 -7.25 -1.01 6.21
CA ASN A 90 -7.84 -1.17 7.53
C ASN A 90 -7.92 0.20 8.21
N SER A 91 -9.13 0.66 8.53
CA SER A 91 -9.37 1.97 9.13
C SER A 91 -10.59 2.02 10.03
N SER A 92 -10.56 2.94 11.01
CA SER A 92 -11.72 3.28 11.85
C SER A 92 -12.17 4.73 11.64
N GLU A 93 -13.33 5.08 12.19
CA GLU A 93 -13.76 6.48 12.24
C GLU A 93 -12.80 7.30 13.09
N ALA A 94 -12.47 8.49 12.60
CA ALA A 94 -11.73 9.47 13.39
C ALA A 94 -12.75 10.20 14.27
N MET A 95 -12.62 10.08 15.58
CA MET A 95 -13.46 10.82 16.50
C MET A 95 -13.19 12.31 16.32
N VAL A 96 -14.18 13.04 15.81
CA VAL A 96 -14.16 14.51 15.80
C VAL A 96 -14.87 14.94 17.07
N ILE A 97 -14.16 15.58 17.99
CA ILE A 97 -14.79 16.20 19.16
C ILE A 97 -15.49 17.46 18.65
N SER A 98 -16.71 17.33 18.15
CA SER A 98 -17.54 18.46 17.71
C SER A 98 -18.82 18.65 18.51
N GLU A 99 -18.97 18.02 19.68
CA GLU A 99 -20.18 18.15 20.51
C GLU A 99 -19.95 18.86 21.85
N LEU A 100 -18.88 19.66 21.99
CA LEU A 100 -18.59 20.41 23.23
C LEU A 100 -18.36 21.91 23.02
N LEU A 101 -18.90 22.51 21.96
CA LEU A 101 -18.97 23.96 21.79
C LEU A 101 -20.36 24.41 21.31
#